data_AF-A0A383AHY1-F1
#
_entry.id   AF-A0A383AHY1-F1
#
_cell.length_a   1.000
_cell.length_b   1.000
_cell.length_c   1.000
_cell.angle_alpha   90.00
_cell.angle_beta   90.00
_cell.angle_gamma   90.00
#
_symmetry.space_group_name_H-M   'P 1'
#
loop_
_entity.id
_entity.type
_entity.pdbx_description
1 polymer ?
#
loop_
_entity_poly.entity_id
_entity_poly.type
_entity_poly.pdbx_seq_one_letter_code
_entity_poly.pdbx_strand_id
1 'polypeptide(L)'
;MGMFDTIEVHRKLPLAVVDGIDSSDVKDLKRLVKWKGIEFQTKSLDDCLEHYKLSVNGKLYVRRAKYKEARKKRSTKGFDLPMLEVDGKPWFELAPKVPTSLVFYSSVTLEPFSYWVEFEAIFLRGKLHEIKLIAFEKNASEFDDMENIFQQEE
;
A
#
# COMPACT_ATOMS: atom_id res chain seq x y z
N MET A 1 5.42 14.54 -6.42
CA MET A 1 4.42 13.53 -6.04
C MET A 1 4.47 12.43 -7.08
N GLY A 2 4.92 11.24 -6.71
CA GLY A 2 5.03 10.11 -7.63
C GLY A 2 3.69 9.40 -7.76
N MET A 3 3.39 8.95 -8.97
CA MET A 3 2.22 8.13 -9.27
C MET A 3 2.59 6.70 -8.88
N PHE A 4 1.95 6.15 -7.84
CA PHE A 4 2.25 4.80 -7.35
C PHE A 4 1.00 3.94 -7.42
N ASP A 5 1.17 2.70 -7.83
CA ASP A 5 0.10 1.71 -7.73
C ASP A 5 -0.01 1.23 -6.28
N THR A 6 -1.20 0.79 -5.90
CA THR A 6 -1.48 0.31 -4.54
C THR A 6 -1.75 -1.19 -4.58
N ILE A 7 -1.27 -1.95 -3.60
CA ILE A 7 -1.49 -3.40 -3.51
C ILE A 7 -1.94 -3.83 -2.10
N GLU A 8 -3.02 -4.60 -2.03
CA GLU A 8 -3.48 -5.27 -0.81
C GLU A 8 -3.00 -6.73 -0.78
N VAL A 9 -2.33 -7.14 0.31
CA VAL A 9 -1.83 -8.51 0.44
C VAL A 9 -2.69 -9.33 1.40
N HIS A 10 -3.47 -10.25 0.85
CA HIS A 10 -4.33 -11.17 1.62
C HIS A 10 -3.58 -12.46 2.01
N ARG A 11 -2.31 -12.36 2.41
CA ARG A 11 -1.50 -13.48 2.88
C ARG A 11 -0.69 -13.09 4.11
N LYS A 12 -0.16 -14.10 4.81
CA LYS A 12 0.79 -13.88 5.90
C LYS A 12 2.10 -13.37 5.30
N LEU A 13 2.52 -12.18 5.69
CA LEU A 13 3.79 -11.60 5.28
C LEU A 13 4.93 -12.19 6.14
N PRO A 14 6.06 -12.57 5.53
CA PRO A 14 7.20 -13.11 6.26
C PRO A 14 7.98 -11.96 6.91
N LEU A 15 7.53 -11.54 8.09
CA LEU A 15 8.29 -10.63 8.94
C LEU A 15 9.35 -11.42 9.71
N ALA A 16 10.61 -11.14 9.43
CA ALA A 16 11.78 -11.70 10.09
C ALA A 16 12.45 -10.63 10.96
N VAL A 17 13.26 -11.09 11.93
CA VAL A 17 14.14 -10.21 12.69
C VAL A 17 15.30 -9.82 11.76
N VAL A 18 15.55 -8.52 11.64
CA VAL A 18 16.64 -7.94 10.85
C VAL A 18 17.51 -7.10 11.79
N ASP A 19 18.77 -6.88 11.44
CA ASP A 19 19.69 -6.08 12.24
C ASP A 19 19.10 -4.71 12.57
N GLY A 20 19.06 -4.37 13.87
CA GLY A 20 18.45 -3.12 14.37
C GLY A 20 16.99 -3.22 14.80
N ILE A 21 16.35 -4.38 14.69
CA ILE A 21 14.96 -4.61 15.12
C ILE A 21 14.89 -5.71 16.15
N ASP A 22 14.26 -5.42 17.29
CA ASP A 22 14.11 -6.39 18.36
C ASP A 22 13.06 -7.45 18.04
N SER A 23 13.26 -8.66 18.55
CA SER A 23 12.28 -9.74 18.41
C SER A 23 10.91 -9.45 19.04
N SER A 24 10.84 -8.49 19.98
CA SER A 24 9.61 -7.95 20.56
C SER A 24 8.83 -7.12 19.54
N ASP A 25 9.49 -6.20 18.84
CA ASP A 25 8.87 -5.34 17.82
C ASP A 25 8.17 -6.19 16.73
N VAL A 26 8.84 -7.24 16.27
CA VAL A 26 8.28 -8.18 15.28
C VAL A 26 7.04 -8.90 15.80
N LYS A 27 7.00 -9.25 17.09
CA LYS A 27 5.84 -9.91 17.71
C LYS A 27 4.68 -8.93 17.87
N ASP A 28 4.97 -7.70 18.28
CA ASP A 28 3.96 -6.66 18.45
C ASP A 28 3.34 -6.25 17.11
N LEU A 29 4.16 -6.09 16.07
CA LEU A 29 3.69 -5.88 14.70
C LEU A 29 2.83 -7.04 14.18
N LYS A 30 3.19 -8.29 14.46
CA LYS A 30 2.37 -9.46 14.07
C LYS A 30 1.02 -9.51 14.81
N ARG A 31 0.97 -9.01 16.05
CA ARG A 31 -0.20 -9.09 16.93
C ARG A 31 -1.15 -7.91 16.77
N LEU A 32 -0.61 -6.69 16.72
CA LEU A 32 -1.37 -5.44 16.77
C LEU A 32 -1.77 -4.97 15.38
N VAL A 33 -0.97 -5.27 14.35
CA VAL A 33 -1.20 -4.73 13.00
C VAL A 33 -2.04 -5.69 12.17
N LYS A 34 -3.13 -5.16 11.61
CA LYS A 34 -4.00 -5.89 10.68
C LYS A 34 -3.49 -5.80 9.24
N TRP A 35 -2.46 -6.58 8.95
CA TRP A 35 -1.79 -6.64 7.63
C TRP A 35 -2.71 -6.86 6.42
N LYS A 36 -3.88 -7.50 6.61
CA LYS A 36 -4.83 -7.75 5.52
C LYS A 36 -5.54 -6.50 4.99
N GLY A 37 -5.56 -5.41 5.76
CA GLY A 37 -6.20 -4.15 5.38
C GLY A 37 -5.20 -3.04 5.09
N ILE A 38 -3.91 -3.35 5.04
CA ILE A 38 -2.87 -2.38 4.71
C ILE A 38 -2.73 -2.33 3.20
N GLU A 39 -2.81 -1.10 2.70
CA GLU A 39 -2.48 -0.73 1.34
C GLU A 39 -0.97 -0.48 1.25
N PHE A 40 -0.28 -1.27 0.42
CA PHE A 40 1.13 -1.08 0.13
C PHE A 40 1.29 -0.31 -1.16
N GLN A 41 2.30 0.55 -1.25
CA GLN A 41 2.65 1.23 -2.50
C GLN A 41 3.61 0.36 -3.29
N THR A 42 3.47 0.36 -4.62
CA THR A 42 4.38 -0.33 -5.54
C THR A 42 4.70 0.56 -6.74
N LYS A 43 5.93 0.43 -7.23
CA LYS A 43 6.46 1.08 -8.44
C LYS A 43 6.81 0.05 -9.53
N SER A 44 6.49 -1.22 -9.31
CA SER A 44 6.88 -2.32 -10.20
C SER A 44 5.84 -2.60 -11.28
N LEU A 45 4.80 -1.78 -11.37
CA LEU A 45 3.65 -1.95 -12.24
C LEU A 45 3.57 -0.78 -13.23
N ASP A 46 2.39 -0.53 -13.78
CA ASP A 46 2.21 0.48 -14.82
C ASP A 46 2.11 1.91 -14.24
N ASP A 47 2.21 2.05 -12.91
CA ASP A 47 2.21 3.31 -12.15
C ASP A 47 0.99 4.18 -12.48
N CYS A 48 -0.15 3.55 -12.73
CA CYS A 48 -1.37 4.21 -13.22
C CYS A 48 -2.39 4.52 -12.08
N LEU A 49 -1.93 4.55 -10.82
CA LEU A 49 -2.78 4.66 -9.62
C LEU A 49 -3.82 3.53 -9.53
N GLU A 50 -3.47 2.34 -10.03
CA GLU A 50 -4.35 1.19 -9.98
C GLU A 50 -4.27 0.50 -8.61
N HIS A 51 -5.40 -0.07 -8.18
CA HIS A 51 -5.46 -0.87 -6.96
C HIS A 51 -5.39 -2.36 -7.30
N TYR A 52 -4.37 -3.01 -6.82
CA TYR A 52 -4.10 -4.42 -6.97
C TYR A 52 -4.41 -5.19 -5.69
N LYS A 53 -4.71 -6.47 -5.84
CA LYS A 53 -4.98 -7.39 -4.73
C LYS A 53 -4.29 -8.71 -4.95
N LEU A 54 -3.39 -9.06 -4.03
CA LEU A 54 -2.74 -10.37 -3.99
C LEU A 54 -3.59 -11.33 -3.15
N SER A 55 -4.34 -12.21 -3.82
CA SER A 55 -5.27 -13.13 -3.17
C SER A 55 -4.54 -14.30 -2.48
N VAL A 56 -5.23 -14.97 -1.54
CA VAL A 56 -4.77 -16.20 -0.87
C VAL A 56 -4.36 -17.27 -1.89
N ASN A 57 -4.99 -17.29 -3.07
CA ASN A 57 -4.69 -18.23 -4.15
C ASN A 57 -3.33 -17.99 -4.84
N GLY A 58 -2.62 -16.91 -4.48
CA GLY A 58 -1.35 -16.51 -5.09
C GLY A 58 -1.52 -15.88 -6.47
N LYS A 59 -2.72 -15.42 -6.81
CA LYS A 59 -3.01 -14.70 -8.06
C LYS A 59 -3.17 -13.21 -7.76
N LEU A 60 -2.69 -12.38 -8.68
CA LEU A 60 -2.82 -10.94 -8.64
C LEU A 60 -4.12 -10.52 -9.34
N TYR A 61 -4.88 -9.64 -8.70
CA TYR A 61 -6.11 -9.07 -9.25
C TYR A 61 -5.97 -7.56 -9.34
N VAL A 62 -6.64 -6.95 -10.33
CA VAL A 62 -6.76 -5.51 -10.50
C VAL A 62 -8.18 -5.10 -10.20
N ARG A 63 -8.36 -4.02 -9.43
CA ARG A 63 -9.65 -3.38 -9.20
C ARG A 63 -10.00 -2.54 -10.43
N ARG A 64 -11.09 -2.90 -11.09
CA ARG A 64 -11.67 -2.13 -12.19
C ARG A 64 -12.95 -1.45 -11.72
N ALA A 65 -13.18 -0.24 -12.22
CA ALA A 65 -14.39 0.53 -12.00
C ALA A 65 -14.90 1.04 -13.35
N LYS A 66 -16.22 1.05 -13.55
CA LYS A 66 -16.82 1.80 -14.65
C LYS A 66 -17.00 3.23 -14.19
N TYR A 67 -16.85 4.15 -15.12
CA TYR A 67 -17.10 5.55 -14.88
C TYR A 67 -18.19 6.01 -15.85
N LYS A 68 -19.14 6.78 -15.34
CA LYS A 68 -20.10 7.53 -16.15
C LYS A 68 -19.81 9.02 -16.01
N GLU A 69 -19.99 9.75 -17.10
CA GLU A 69 -19.95 11.21 -17.05
C GLU A 69 -21.12 11.71 -16.20
N ALA A 70 -20.81 12.38 -15.10
CA ALA A 70 -21.80 13.07 -14.31
C ALA A 70 -22.21 14.35 -15.05
N ARG A 71 -23.41 14.34 -15.65
CA ARG A 71 -24.00 15.56 -16.19
C ARG A 71 -24.31 16.52 -15.03
N LYS A 72 -23.54 17.60 -14.90
CA LYS A 72 -23.87 18.68 -13.97
C LYS A 72 -25.24 19.29 -14.29
N LYS A 73 -26.16 19.30 -13.32
CA LYS A 73 -27.21 20.32 -13.27
C LYS A 73 -26.55 21.64 -12.84
N ARG A 74 -26.42 22.55 -13.82
CA ARG A 74 -26.11 24.00 -13.71
C ARG A 74 -25.58 24.47 -12.35
N SER A 75 -24.30 24.89 -12.27
CA SER A 75 -23.93 26.04 -11.41
C SER A 75 -22.49 26.52 -11.66
N THR A 76 -22.43 27.83 -11.97
CA THR A 76 -21.42 28.85 -11.66
C THR A 76 -20.03 28.78 -12.31
N LYS A 77 -19.69 29.89 -12.99
CA LYS A 77 -18.39 30.30 -13.55
C LYS A 77 -17.19 29.68 -12.81
N GLY A 78 -16.59 28.67 -13.43
CA GLY A 78 -15.36 28.04 -12.96
C GLY A 78 -15.09 26.78 -13.79
N PHE A 79 -13.83 26.60 -14.20
CA PHE A 79 -13.29 25.52 -15.05
C PHE A 79 -14.20 24.28 -15.20
N ASP A 80 -14.69 24.06 -16.43
CA ASP A 80 -15.62 22.99 -16.78
C ASP A 80 -14.86 21.69 -17.05
N LEU A 81 -14.36 21.05 -15.99
CA LEU A 81 -13.78 19.71 -16.07
C LEU A 81 -14.91 18.67 -16.01
N PRO A 82 -14.99 17.72 -16.96
CA PRO A 82 -15.94 16.62 -16.89
C PRO A 82 -15.64 15.78 -15.64
N MET A 83 -16.59 15.72 -14.71
CA MET A 83 -16.50 14.84 -13.54
C MET A 83 -17.02 13.46 -13.93
N LEU A 84 -16.17 12.46 -13.72
CA LEU A 84 -16.51 11.06 -13.87
C LEU A 84 -16.98 10.52 -12.51
N GLU A 85 -18.21 10.01 -12.45
CA GLU A 85 -18.72 9.29 -11.28
C GLU A 85 -18.53 7.79 -11.48
N VAL A 86 -18.18 7.08 -10.40
CA VAL A 86 -18.07 5.62 -10.41
C VAL A 86 -19.45 5.02 -10.62
N ASP A 87 -19.63 4.34 -11.75
CA ASP A 87 -20.88 3.66 -12.10
C ASP A 87 -20.88 2.23 -11.58
N GLY A 88 -21.52 2.04 -10.42
CA GLY A 88 -21.70 0.73 -9.80
C GLY A 88 -20.59 0.36 -8.80
N LYS A 89 -20.52 -0.92 -8.46
CA LYS A 89 -19.54 -1.45 -7.50
C LYS A 89 -18.25 -1.83 -8.25
N PRO A 90 -17.07 -1.38 -7.82
CA PRO A 90 -15.81 -1.85 -8.36
C PRO A 90 -15.69 -3.38 -8.23
N TRP A 91 -15.12 -4.02 -9.24
CA TRP A 91 -14.90 -5.46 -9.24
C TRP A 91 -13.42 -5.77 -9.45
N PHE A 92 -13.02 -7.00 -9.07
CA PHE A 92 -11.65 -7.46 -9.20
C PHE A 92 -11.56 -8.43 -10.39
N GLU A 93 -10.68 -8.13 -11.34
CA GLU A 93 -10.35 -9.00 -12.47
C GLU A 93 -8.94 -9.55 -12.30
N LEU A 94 -8.64 -10.67 -12.96
CA LEU A 94 -7.28 -11.20 -12.97
C LEU A 94 -6.36 -10.18 -13.67
N ALA A 95 -5.21 -9.87 -13.06
CA ALA A 95 -4.27 -8.96 -13.68
C ALA A 95 -3.82 -9.52 -15.05
N PRO A 96 -3.95 -8.75 -16.15
CA PRO A 96 -3.62 -9.23 -17.50
C PRO A 96 -2.11 -9.47 -17.66
N LYS A 97 -1.30 -8.70 -16.94
CA LYS A 97 0.16 -8.80 -16.89
C LYS A 97 0.57 -8.97 -15.44
N VAL A 98 1.27 -10.07 -15.13
CA VAL A 98 1.86 -10.32 -13.82
C VAL A 98 3.37 -10.22 -13.98
N PRO A 99 4.04 -9.27 -13.31
CA PRO A 99 5.49 -9.15 -13.40
C PRO A 99 6.17 -10.34 -12.70
N THR A 100 7.43 -10.61 -13.06
CA THR A 100 8.23 -11.67 -12.43
C THR A 100 8.56 -11.34 -10.98
N SER A 101 8.87 -10.07 -10.69
CA SER A 101 9.07 -9.54 -9.35
C SER A 101 8.21 -8.30 -9.15
N LEU A 102 7.67 -8.15 -7.95
CA LEU A 102 6.85 -7.02 -7.54
C LEU A 102 7.34 -6.56 -6.17
N VAL A 103 7.90 -5.36 -6.12
CA VAL A 103 8.36 -4.76 -4.88
C VAL A 103 7.28 -3.83 -4.35
N PHE A 104 6.92 -3.98 -3.08
CA PHE A 104 5.89 -3.19 -2.44
C PHE A 104 6.30 -2.83 -1.02
N TYR A 105 5.98 -1.61 -0.62
CA TYR A 105 6.40 -1.04 0.65
C TYR A 105 5.26 -0.29 1.34
N SER A 106 5.35 -0.17 2.65
CA SER A 106 4.41 0.62 3.45
C SER A 106 5.10 1.06 4.75
N SER A 107 4.67 2.18 5.30
CA SER A 107 5.03 2.60 6.65
C SER A 107 3.89 2.26 7.61
N VAL A 108 4.25 1.65 8.75
CA VAL A 108 3.31 1.27 9.79
C VAL A 108 3.74 1.91 11.10
N THR A 109 2.91 2.78 11.64
CA THR A 109 3.18 3.43 12.92
C THR A 109 2.61 2.61 14.08
N LEU A 110 3.47 2.30 15.05
CA LEU A 110 3.12 1.79 16.36
C LEU A 110 3.86 2.68 17.36
N GLU A 111 3.16 3.70 17.86
CA GLU A 111 3.75 4.72 18.74
C GLU A 111 4.56 4.09 19.88
N PRO A 112 5.78 4.60 20.15
CA PRO A 112 6.39 5.82 19.59
C PRO A 112 7.26 5.58 18.32
N PHE A 113 7.12 4.44 17.65
CA PHE A 113 7.98 4.08 16.51
C PHE A 113 7.19 4.00 15.19
N SER A 114 7.85 4.39 14.11
CA SER A 114 7.40 4.19 12.74
C SER A 114 8.24 3.11 12.09
N TYR A 115 7.58 2.10 11.53
CA TYR A 115 8.23 0.95 10.92
C TYR A 115 8.08 1.02 9.41
N TRP A 116 9.19 1.12 8.69
CA TRP A 116 9.21 0.98 7.23
C TRP A 116 9.39 -0.49 6.88
N VAL A 117 8.47 -1.03 6.09
CA VAL A 117 8.54 -2.42 5.61
C VAL A 117 8.49 -2.47 4.10
N GLU A 118 9.41 -3.23 3.52
CA GLU A 118 9.52 -3.46 2.08
C GLU A 118 9.61 -4.94 1.78
N PHE A 119 8.78 -5.40 0.85
CA PHE A 119 8.67 -6.79 0.46
C PHE A 119 8.82 -6.95 -1.04
N GLU A 120 9.40 -8.06 -1.46
CA GLU A 120 9.43 -8.52 -2.84
C GLU A 120 8.57 -9.77 -3.00
N ALA A 121 7.53 -9.71 -3.82
CA ALA A 121 6.79 -10.86 -4.27
C ALA A 121 7.36 -11.37 -5.60
N ILE A 122 7.78 -12.64 -5.62
CA ILE A 122 8.28 -13.32 -6.82
C ILE A 122 7.15 -14.17 -7.40
N PHE A 123 6.85 -13.97 -8.68
CA PHE A 123 5.85 -14.73 -9.42
C PHE A 123 6.50 -15.65 -10.44
N LEU A 124 6.10 -16.92 -10.44
CA LEU A 124 6.46 -17.90 -11.45
C LEU A 124 5.20 -18.31 -12.21
N ARG A 125 5.21 -18.14 -13.54
CA ARG A 125 4.09 -18.47 -14.43
C ARG A 125 2.77 -17.82 -14.00
N GLY A 126 2.83 -16.55 -13.57
CA GLY A 126 1.65 -15.79 -13.12
C GLY A 126 1.08 -16.20 -11.76
N LYS A 127 1.80 -17.03 -10.99
CA LYS A 127 1.44 -17.42 -9.62
C LYS A 127 2.55 -17.02 -8.66
N LEU A 128 2.17 -16.51 -7.50
CA LEU A 128 3.07 -16.19 -6.41
C LEU A 128 3.84 -17.44 -5.98
N HIS A 129 5.17 -17.36 -6.08
CA HIS A 129 6.09 -18.39 -5.63
C HIS A 129 6.53 -18.13 -4.19
N GLU A 130 7.04 -16.94 -3.93
CA GLU A 130 7.59 -16.55 -2.63
C GLU A 130 7.38 -15.04 -2.39
N ILE A 131 7.33 -14.65 -1.11
CA ILE A 131 7.46 -13.26 -0.69
C ILE A 131 8.72 -13.18 0.17
N LYS A 132 9.59 -12.21 -0.10
CA LYS A 132 10.79 -11.92 0.68
C LYS A 132 10.65 -10.57 1.35
N LEU A 133 11.19 -10.45 2.56
CA LEU A 133 11.39 -9.15 3.21
C LEU A 133 12.71 -8.58 2.70
N ILE A 134 12.67 -7.41 2.08
CA ILE A 134 13.86 -6.73 1.56
C ILE A 134 14.42 -5.80 2.61
N ALA A 135 13.58 -4.89 3.12
CA ALA A 135 13.97 -3.89 4.08
C ALA A 135 12.97 -3.86 5.22
N PHE A 136 13.50 -3.67 6.41
CA PHE A 136 12.72 -3.46 7.61
C PHE A 136 13.49 -2.49 8.48
N GLU A 137 12.95 -1.29 8.64
CA GLU A 137 13.60 -0.21 9.36
C GLU A 137 12.67 0.29 10.46
N LYS A 138 13.27 0.65 11.60
CA LYS A 138 12.60 1.23 12.75
C LYS A 138 13.08 2.67 12.89
N ASN A 139 12.16 3.59 12.76
CA ASN A 139 12.38 5.01 12.95
C ASN A 139 11.61 5.49 14.19
N ALA A 140 12.10 6.52 14.87
CA ALA A 140 11.26 7.24 15.83
C ALA A 140 10.08 7.86 15.07
N SER A 141 8.87 7.79 15.62
CA SER A 141 7.73 8.47 15.01
C SER A 141 7.92 9.98 15.11
N GLU A 142 7.54 10.72 14.06
CA GLU A 142 7.63 12.21 13.99
C GLU A 142 6.85 12.95 15.10
N PHE A 143 6.15 12.23 15.99
CA PHE A 143 5.46 12.80 17.15
C PHE A 143 6.41 13.41 18.19
N ASP A 144 7.64 12.92 18.33
CA ASP A 144 8.61 13.49 19.30
C ASP A 144 9.25 14.82 18.82
N ASP A 145 9.23 15.09 17.51
CA ASP A 145 9.84 16.31 16.97
C ASP A 145 8.94 17.55 17.14
N MET A 146 7.61 17.38 17.25
CA MET A 146 6.69 18.50 17.46
C MET A 146 6.65 19.02 18.91
N GLU A 147 6.90 18.19 19.93
CA GLU A 147 6.97 18.69 21.31
C GLU A 147 8.22 19.54 21.56
N ASN A 148 9.33 19.25 20.88
CA ASN A 148 10.57 20.02 21.01
C ASN A 148 10.53 21.38 20.29
N ILE A 149 9.73 21.53 19.23
CA ILE A 149 9.59 22.82 18.52
C ILE A 149 8.72 23.80 19.33
N PHE A 150 7.69 23.32 20.03
CA PHE A 150 6.82 24.18 20.84
C PHE A 150 7.46 24.65 22.16
N GLN A 151 8.50 23.99 22.66
CA GLN A 151 9.22 24.41 23.88
C GLN A 151 10.39 25.36 23.62
N GLN A 152 10.74 25.65 22.36
CA GLN A 152 11.84 26.57 22.01
C GLN A 152 11.37 28.00 21.67
N GLU A 153 10.06 28.27 21.70
CA GLU A 153 9.48 29.60 21.45
C GLU A 153 8.93 30.30 22.72
N GLU A 154 9.48 30.03 23.91
CA GLU A 154 9.24 30.83 25.14
C GLU A 154 10.47 31.63 25.59
#